data_AF-A0A7W1CCU2-F1
#
_entry.id   AF-A0A7W1CCU2-F1
#
_cell.length_a   1.000
_cell.length_b   1.000
_cell.length_c   1.000
_cell.angle_alpha   90.00
_cell.angle_beta   90.00
_cell.angle_gamma   90.00
#
_symmetry.space_group_name_H-M   'P 1'
#
loop_
_entity.id
_entity.type
_entity.pdbx_description
1 polymer ?
#
loop_
_entity_poly.entity_id
_entity_poly.type
_entity_poly.pdbx_seq_one_letter_code
_entity_poly.pdbx_strand_id
1 'polypeptide(L)'
;MNCEKTLDLIDDLVEGELDGQVAGRVDSHVFACPKCREQYETLKREKEIYAQYLFDAEPPNDLWTNFQMRLESDKGKTLPAAKIPARANARRINIFGFLRLSPLLAGAALLIVFGIGFGWLKFAPNEASGDKYVAKTKPGDSQLPIKSGKNAKSGTTDLPTKIKSGENNGAPKNSKLNDKSESLKARSVSVADKKSTAAEAVKIGQKTVSPNVKKNPAKKNESNKEDRLQRLRIRNLENEIAGQIEKVELLLRSFRNARKVESVETFDVAYEKGQARKLLEKNVRLRLDAENFGIACAEELLSRVEPYLLDIANLENNPAPDKVLDIRERVKNQSIIASLQIY
;
A
#
# COMPACT_ATOMS: atom_id res chain seq x y z
N MET A 1 31.71 -3.46 10.60
CA MET A 1 30.82 -4.04 9.57
C MET A 1 31.52 -4.05 8.23
N ASN A 2 31.08 -4.90 7.30
CA ASN A 2 31.52 -4.87 5.90
C ASN A 2 30.57 -3.99 5.08
N CYS A 3 31.03 -3.47 3.94
CA CYS A 3 30.25 -2.53 3.14
C CYS A 3 28.91 -3.10 2.67
N GLU A 4 28.85 -4.38 2.31
CA GLU A 4 27.62 -5.04 1.84
C GLU A 4 26.50 -4.95 2.87
N LYS A 5 26.75 -5.37 4.12
CA LYS A 5 25.74 -5.27 5.19
C LYS A 5 25.41 -3.84 5.57
N THR A 6 26.36 -2.92 5.44
CA THR A 6 26.10 -1.49 5.69
C THR A 6 25.14 -0.95 4.63
N LEU A 7 25.34 -1.28 3.35
CA LEU A 7 24.47 -0.83 2.26
C LEU A 7 23.04 -1.34 2.41
N ASP A 8 22.84 -2.54 2.92
CA ASP A 8 21.49 -3.07 3.18
C ASP A 8 20.76 -2.34 4.32
N LEU A 9 21.49 -1.67 5.22
CA LEU A 9 20.95 -1.01 6.42
C LEU A 9 21.00 0.51 6.35
N ILE A 10 21.55 1.07 5.28
CA ILE A 10 21.80 2.51 5.16
C ILE A 10 20.49 3.29 4.96
N ASP A 11 19.51 2.68 4.27
CA ASP A 11 18.16 3.22 4.11
C ASP A 11 17.47 3.32 5.48
N ASP A 12 17.44 2.22 6.24
CA ASP A 12 16.86 2.16 7.59
C ASP A 12 17.53 3.16 8.55
N LEU A 13 18.85 3.39 8.40
CA LEU A 13 19.58 4.41 9.16
C LEU A 13 19.10 5.82 8.82
N VAL A 14 18.88 6.13 7.53
CA VAL A 14 18.37 7.44 7.07
C VAL A 14 16.93 7.67 7.54
N GLU A 15 16.12 6.60 7.63
CA GLU A 15 14.76 6.66 8.16
C GLU A 15 14.67 6.66 9.69
N GLY A 16 15.77 6.33 10.39
CA GLY A 16 15.81 6.28 11.85
C GLY A 16 15.10 5.05 12.43
N GLU A 17 14.98 3.98 11.64
CA GLU A 17 14.29 2.74 12.03
C GLU A 17 15.20 1.75 12.77
N LEU A 18 16.52 1.93 12.67
CA LEU A 18 17.50 1.06 13.32
C LEU A 18 17.51 1.21 14.85
N ASP A 19 17.69 0.10 15.55
CA ASP A 19 17.94 0.14 17.00
C ASP A 19 19.26 0.86 17.30
N GLY A 20 19.36 1.51 18.47
CA GLY A 20 20.51 2.36 18.79
C GLY A 20 21.87 1.65 18.76
N GLN A 21 21.92 0.33 18.98
CA GLN A 21 23.19 -0.42 18.90
C GLN A 21 23.58 -0.69 17.45
N VAL A 22 22.64 -1.10 16.61
CA VAL A 22 22.88 -1.32 15.17
C VAL A 22 23.16 0.01 14.47
N ALA A 23 22.36 1.05 14.72
CA ALA A 23 22.55 2.39 14.19
C ALA A 23 23.98 2.90 14.44
N GLY A 24 24.47 2.83 15.69
CA GLY A 24 25.83 3.27 16.02
C GLY A 24 26.95 2.50 15.30
N ARG A 25 26.74 1.20 14.99
CA ARG A 25 27.70 0.41 14.21
C ARG A 25 27.69 0.78 12.73
N VAL A 26 26.51 1.03 12.16
CA VAL A 26 26.35 1.46 10.77
C VAL A 26 26.92 2.86 10.61
N ASP A 27 26.57 3.81 11.48
CA ASP A 27 27.12 5.17 11.50
C ASP A 27 28.65 5.16 11.56
N SER A 28 29.23 4.43 12.52
CA SER A 28 30.69 4.33 12.64
C SER A 28 31.36 3.83 11.34
N HIS A 29 30.72 2.93 10.61
CA HIS A 29 31.22 2.46 9.32
C HIS A 29 31.02 3.49 8.20
N VAL A 30 29.87 4.15 8.12
CA VAL A 30 29.60 5.23 7.14
C VAL A 30 30.60 6.37 7.33
N PHE A 31 30.95 6.71 8.58
CA PHE A 31 32.00 7.66 8.88
C PHE A 31 33.39 7.18 8.47
N ALA A 32 33.71 5.89 8.58
CA ALA A 32 35.05 5.38 8.23
C ALA A 32 35.22 5.06 6.73
N CYS A 33 34.15 4.74 6.00
CA CYS A 33 34.20 4.26 4.62
C CYS A 33 33.68 5.31 3.62
N PRO A 34 34.53 5.87 2.72
CA PRO A 34 34.11 6.90 1.76
C PRO A 34 32.97 6.47 0.84
N LYS A 35 32.97 5.21 0.37
CA LYS A 35 31.92 4.68 -0.52
C LYS A 35 30.55 4.63 0.16
N CYS A 36 30.49 4.15 1.41
CA CYS A 36 29.24 4.11 2.17
C CYS A 36 28.77 5.52 2.52
N ARG A 37 29.70 6.44 2.82
CA ARG A 37 29.39 7.84 3.07
C ARG A 37 28.69 8.51 1.88
N GLU A 38 29.20 8.30 0.66
CA GLU A 38 28.60 8.88 -0.55
C GLU A 38 27.15 8.39 -0.76
N GLN A 39 26.89 7.11 -0.51
CA GLN A 39 25.53 6.55 -0.61
C GLN A 39 24.60 7.15 0.47
N TYR A 40 25.08 7.23 1.71
CA TYR A 40 24.33 7.87 2.81
C TYR A 40 23.95 9.32 2.49
N GLU A 41 24.91 10.13 2.04
CA GLU A 41 24.67 11.53 1.68
C GLU A 41 23.75 11.68 0.45
N THR A 42 23.74 10.70 -0.45
CA THR A 42 22.81 10.67 -1.58
C THR A 42 21.38 10.43 -1.10
N LEU A 43 21.16 9.41 -0.28
CA LEU A 43 19.85 9.11 0.30
C LEU A 43 19.33 10.24 1.19
N LYS A 44 20.21 10.87 1.97
CA LYS A 44 19.84 12.01 2.81
C LYS A 44 19.38 13.21 1.97
N ARG A 45 20.05 13.50 0.84
CA ARG A 45 19.62 14.53 -0.12
C ARG A 45 18.29 14.18 -0.75
N GLU A 46 18.08 12.93 -1.16
CA GLU A 46 16.78 12.47 -1.69
C GLU A 46 15.65 12.70 -0.68
N LYS A 47 15.87 12.29 0.59
CA LYS A 47 14.92 12.52 1.68
C LYS A 47 14.61 14.01 1.91
N GLU A 48 15.62 14.87 1.86
CA GLU A 48 15.44 16.32 2.01
C GLU A 48 14.61 16.91 0.85
N ILE A 49 14.87 16.47 -0.38
CA ILE A 49 14.08 16.86 -1.55
C ILE A 49 12.61 16.43 -1.38
N TYR A 50 12.34 15.18 -0.97
CA TYR A 50 10.98 14.72 -0.73
C TYR A 50 10.27 15.44 0.41
N ALA A 51 10.99 15.76 1.49
CA ALA A 51 10.45 16.52 2.60
C ALA A 51 9.98 17.91 2.16
N GLN A 52 10.66 18.55 1.19
CA GLN A 52 10.22 19.82 0.62
C GLN A 52 8.93 19.67 -0.21
N TYR A 53 8.76 18.57 -0.93
CA TYR A 53 7.55 18.33 -1.75
C TYR A 53 6.31 17.96 -0.94
N LEU A 54 6.48 17.48 0.30
CA LEU A 54 5.38 16.96 1.12
C LEU A 54 4.46 18.05 1.71
N PHE A 55 4.85 19.34 1.69
CA PHE A 55 4.16 20.38 2.48
C PHE A 55 3.34 21.42 1.71
N ASP A 56 3.29 21.43 0.38
CA ASP A 56 2.55 22.48 -0.35
C ASP A 56 1.05 22.22 -0.54
N ALA A 57 0.53 21.06 -0.11
CA ALA A 57 -0.89 20.74 -0.23
C ALA A 57 -1.45 20.22 1.10
N GLU A 58 -1.96 21.13 1.93
CA GLU A 58 -2.88 20.74 2.99
C GLU A 58 -4.04 19.94 2.36
N PRO A 59 -4.31 18.70 2.82
CA PRO A 59 -5.47 17.97 2.35
C PRO A 59 -6.72 18.82 2.62
N PRO A 60 -7.70 18.90 1.69
CA PRO A 60 -8.97 19.58 1.94
C PRO A 60 -9.55 19.14 3.29
N ASN A 61 -9.98 20.10 4.13
CA ASN A 61 -10.47 19.84 5.48
C ASN A 61 -11.51 18.70 5.52
N ASP A 62 -12.37 18.62 4.50
CA ASP A 62 -13.40 17.60 4.38
C ASP A 62 -12.84 16.16 4.33
N LEU A 63 -11.65 15.94 3.77
CA LEU A 63 -11.02 14.62 3.74
C LEU A 63 -10.61 14.16 5.13
N TRP A 64 -10.08 15.07 5.96
CA TRP A 64 -9.69 14.75 7.33
C TRP A 64 -10.90 14.43 8.19
N THR A 65 -11.98 15.20 8.06
CA THR A 65 -13.25 14.94 8.74
C THR A 65 -13.83 13.58 8.33
N ASN A 66 -13.83 13.25 7.04
CA ASN A 66 -14.31 11.96 6.55
C ASN A 66 -13.46 10.79 7.06
N PHE A 67 -12.13 10.95 7.11
CA PHE A 67 -11.23 9.95 7.67
C PHE A 67 -11.49 9.71 9.17
N GLN A 68 -11.62 10.79 9.95
CA GLN A 68 -11.97 10.70 11.37
C GLN A 68 -13.31 10.00 11.59
N MET A 69 -14.35 10.36 10.82
CA MET A 69 -15.66 9.69 10.89
C MET A 69 -15.55 8.19 10.60
N ARG A 70 -14.70 7.78 9.66
CA ARG A 70 -14.49 6.37 9.33
C ARG A 70 -13.78 5.61 10.45
N LEU A 71 -12.72 6.20 11.03
CA LEU A 71 -12.04 5.64 12.20
C LEU A 71 -12.96 5.50 13.41
N GLU A 72 -13.83 6.48 13.66
CA GLU A 72 -14.83 6.41 14.74
C GLU A 72 -15.90 5.34 14.47
N SER A 73 -16.36 5.22 13.21
CA SER A 73 -17.27 4.16 12.79
C SER A 73 -16.67 2.77 13.00
N ASP A 74 -15.36 2.62 12.80
CA ASP A 74 -14.67 1.33 12.92
C ASP A 74 -14.25 1.00 14.36
N LYS A 75 -14.01 2.00 15.22
CA LYS A 75 -13.82 1.79 16.68
C LYS A 75 -15.02 1.10 17.35
N GLY A 76 -16.23 1.36 16.87
CA GLY A 76 -17.45 0.71 17.36
C GLY A 76 -17.68 -0.69 16.79
N LYS A 77 -17.06 -1.01 15.66
CA LYS A 77 -17.08 -2.34 15.03
C LYS A 77 -15.87 -3.12 15.53
N THR A 78 -15.85 -3.44 16.82
CA THR A 78 -15.06 -4.61 17.27
C THR A 78 -15.63 -5.81 16.52
N LEU A 79 -15.00 -6.16 15.39
CA LEU A 79 -15.39 -7.32 14.61
C LEU A 79 -15.41 -8.49 15.59
N PRO A 80 -16.59 -9.08 15.86
CA PRO A 80 -16.70 -10.14 16.84
C PRO A 80 -15.71 -11.19 16.42
N ALA A 81 -14.71 -11.46 17.29
CA ALA A 81 -13.54 -12.28 16.99
C ALA A 81 -13.95 -13.44 16.09
N ALA A 82 -13.71 -13.26 14.79
CA ALA A 82 -14.23 -14.19 13.81
C ALA A 82 -13.55 -15.51 14.16
N LYS A 83 -14.33 -16.47 14.65
CA LYS A 83 -13.87 -17.84 14.81
C LYS A 83 -13.59 -18.30 13.39
N ILE A 84 -12.37 -18.09 12.93
CA ILE A 84 -11.87 -18.57 11.64
C ILE A 84 -12.21 -20.06 11.66
N PRO A 85 -13.20 -20.54 10.89
CA PRO A 85 -13.45 -21.95 10.82
C PRO A 85 -12.17 -22.55 10.27
N ALA A 86 -11.54 -23.45 11.02
CA ALA A 86 -10.41 -24.22 10.56
C ALA A 86 -10.84 -25.01 9.32
N ARG A 87 -10.73 -24.38 8.14
CA ARG A 87 -11.04 -24.99 6.85
C ARG A 87 -9.83 -25.79 6.46
N ALA A 88 -9.94 -27.10 6.70
CA ALA A 88 -9.13 -28.12 6.09
C ALA A 88 -9.09 -27.90 4.57
N ASN A 89 -7.89 -27.99 4.02
CA ASN A 89 -7.59 -28.05 2.60
C ASN A 89 -8.53 -29.00 1.86
N ALA A 90 -9.33 -28.43 0.95
CA ALA A 90 -9.82 -29.17 -0.20
C ALA A 90 -9.82 -28.21 -1.40
N ARG A 91 -8.68 -28.17 -2.09
CA ARG A 91 -8.63 -27.79 -3.50
C ARG A 91 -9.67 -28.62 -4.24
N ARG A 92 -10.64 -27.97 -4.87
CA ARG A 92 -10.97 -28.19 -6.29
C ARG A 92 -11.75 -27.00 -6.83
N ILE A 93 -11.14 -26.45 -7.86
CA ILE A 93 -11.66 -25.47 -8.81
C ILE A 93 -13.01 -25.97 -9.34
N ASN A 94 -14.03 -25.11 -9.30
CA ASN A 94 -15.04 -25.00 -10.35
C ASN A 94 -15.71 -23.62 -10.24
N ILE A 95 -15.01 -22.62 -10.74
CA ILE A 95 -15.59 -21.35 -11.15
C ILE A 95 -16.23 -21.62 -12.52
N PHE A 96 -17.48 -21.21 -12.69
CA PHE A 96 -18.42 -21.47 -13.81
C PHE A 96 -19.39 -22.64 -13.62
N GLY A 97 -20.42 -22.39 -12.80
CA GLY A 97 -21.62 -23.21 -12.73
C GLY A 97 -22.73 -22.53 -11.94
N PHE A 98 -23.33 -21.48 -12.53
CA PHE A 98 -24.71 -21.03 -12.32
C PHE A 98 -25.31 -21.06 -10.89
N LEU A 99 -25.57 -19.86 -10.35
CA LEU A 99 -26.66 -19.64 -9.42
C LEU A 99 -27.96 -20.23 -9.99
N ARG A 100 -28.49 -21.27 -9.34
CA ARG A 100 -29.93 -21.54 -9.27
C ARG A 100 -30.26 -21.88 -7.82
N LEU A 101 -30.53 -20.86 -7.02
CA LEU A 101 -31.15 -21.02 -5.71
C LEU A 101 -32.59 -21.50 -5.90
N SER A 102 -32.89 -22.72 -5.44
CA SER A 102 -34.25 -23.24 -5.32
C SER A 102 -34.92 -22.71 -4.04
N PRO A 103 -36.18 -22.23 -4.08
CA PRO A 103 -36.84 -21.52 -2.98
C PRO A 103 -37.39 -22.40 -1.83
N LEU A 104 -37.00 -23.67 -1.70
CA LEU A 104 -37.70 -24.63 -0.85
C LEU A 104 -37.03 -24.96 0.50
N LEU A 105 -36.02 -24.19 0.93
CA LEU A 105 -35.30 -24.40 2.20
C LEU A 105 -35.32 -23.15 3.13
N ALA A 106 -36.39 -22.36 3.09
CA ALA A 106 -36.58 -21.20 3.97
C ALA A 106 -37.25 -21.53 5.33
N GLY A 107 -37.66 -22.77 5.58
CA GLY A 107 -38.49 -23.11 6.76
C GLY A 107 -37.75 -23.50 8.05
N ALA A 108 -36.48 -23.94 7.99
CA ALA A 108 -35.82 -24.56 9.15
C ALA A 108 -34.84 -23.63 9.91
N ALA A 109 -34.44 -22.50 9.33
CA ALA A 109 -33.44 -21.61 9.92
C ALA A 109 -33.98 -20.74 11.07
N LEU A 110 -35.30 -20.53 11.17
CA LEU A 110 -35.90 -19.67 12.19
C LEU A 110 -36.01 -20.32 13.59
N LEU A 111 -36.02 -21.66 13.70
CA LEU A 111 -36.15 -22.33 14.99
C LEU A 111 -34.84 -22.45 15.78
N ILE A 112 -33.69 -22.34 15.11
CA ILE A 112 -32.38 -22.39 15.78
C ILE A 112 -32.01 -21.04 16.41
N VAL A 113 -32.49 -19.93 15.84
CA VAL A 113 -32.25 -18.57 16.37
C VAL A 113 -32.97 -18.34 17.71
N PHE A 114 -34.19 -18.88 17.88
CA PHE A 114 -34.93 -18.71 19.13
C PHE A 114 -34.45 -19.62 20.27
N GLY A 115 -33.94 -20.82 19.97
CA GLY A 115 -33.46 -21.75 21.00
C GLY A 115 -32.19 -21.31 21.73
N ILE A 116 -31.32 -20.55 21.07
CA ILE A 116 -30.02 -20.13 21.63
C ILE A 116 -30.17 -18.84 22.46
N GLY A 117 -31.14 -17.97 22.15
CA GLY A 117 -31.37 -16.72 22.88
C GLY A 117 -31.83 -16.92 24.34
N PHE A 118 -32.54 -18.00 24.65
CA PHE A 118 -33.07 -18.23 26.00
C PHE A 118 -32.02 -18.77 27.00
N GLY A 119 -30.91 -19.33 26.51
CA GLY A 119 -29.87 -19.91 27.37
C GLY A 119 -28.92 -18.89 28.01
N TRP A 120 -28.73 -17.73 27.36
CA TRP A 120 -27.75 -16.74 27.81
C TRP A 120 -28.28 -15.78 28.87
N LEU A 121 -29.59 -15.61 29.00
CA LEU A 121 -30.19 -14.68 29.97
C LEU A 121 -30.14 -15.19 31.43
N LYS A 122 -29.73 -16.44 31.66
CA LYS A 122 -29.66 -17.05 33.01
C LYS A 122 -28.26 -17.14 33.61
N PHE A 123 -27.21 -16.69 32.91
CA PHE A 123 -25.81 -16.93 33.32
C PHE A 123 -24.87 -15.70 33.28
N ALA A 124 -25.39 -14.47 33.31
CA ALA A 124 -24.54 -13.29 33.46
C ALA A 124 -24.28 -12.99 34.96
N PRO A 125 -23.04 -13.10 35.47
CA PRO A 125 -22.67 -12.65 36.80
C PRO A 125 -22.62 -11.11 36.85
N ASN A 126 -23.10 -10.58 37.97
CA ASN A 126 -23.18 -9.16 38.29
C ASN A 126 -21.81 -8.72 38.86
N GLU A 127 -20.96 -8.07 38.09
CA GLU A 127 -19.73 -7.46 38.59
C GLU A 127 -19.94 -5.96 38.82
N ALA A 128 -19.94 -5.60 40.10
CA ALA A 128 -19.94 -4.25 40.62
C ALA A 128 -18.51 -3.79 40.92
N SER A 129 -18.30 -2.47 40.82
CA SER A 129 -17.17 -1.69 41.40
C SER A 129 -15.80 -1.96 40.76
N GLY A 130 -15.02 -1.00 40.27
CA GLY A 130 -14.82 0.38 40.69
C GLY A 130 -13.34 0.52 41.05
N ASP A 131 -12.59 1.39 40.35
CA ASP A 131 -11.62 2.30 40.97
C ASP A 131 -10.97 3.24 39.95
N LYS A 132 -11.05 4.53 40.28
CA LYS A 132 -10.43 5.65 39.58
C LYS A 132 -9.07 5.91 40.20
N TYR A 133 -8.00 5.82 39.42
CA TYR A 133 -6.70 6.39 39.79
C TYR A 133 -6.52 7.74 39.10
N VAL A 134 -6.53 8.81 39.90
CA VAL A 134 -6.15 10.16 39.52
C VAL A 134 -4.65 10.31 39.77
N ALA A 135 -3.85 10.46 38.72
CA ALA A 135 -2.45 10.82 38.84
C ALA A 135 -2.30 12.34 38.97
N LYS A 136 -1.62 12.77 40.04
CA LYS A 136 -1.31 14.17 40.38
C LYS A 136 0.11 14.48 39.93
N THR A 137 0.29 15.33 38.92
CA THR A 137 1.60 15.83 38.50
C THR A 137 1.88 17.21 39.09
N LYS A 138 3.08 17.36 39.66
CA LYS A 138 3.64 18.57 40.28
C LYS A 138 4.44 19.34 39.20
N PRO A 139 4.35 20.67 39.09
CA PRO A 139 5.20 21.44 38.19
C PRO A 139 6.57 21.69 38.83
N GLY A 140 7.63 21.43 38.08
CA GLY A 140 9.02 21.76 38.43
C GLY A 140 9.60 22.68 37.37
N ASP A 141 9.83 23.93 37.75
CA ASP A 141 10.56 24.95 37.01
C ASP A 141 12.02 24.52 36.78
N SER A 142 12.52 24.72 35.57
CA SER A 142 13.95 24.85 35.30
C SER A 142 14.16 25.68 34.04
N GLN A 143 14.47 26.96 34.25
CA GLN A 143 15.01 27.87 33.24
C GLN A 143 16.49 27.52 32.98
N LEU A 144 16.89 27.51 31.71
CA LEU A 144 18.30 27.51 31.28
C LEU A 144 18.62 28.84 30.55
N PRO A 145 19.82 29.40 30.75
CA PRO A 145 20.19 30.72 30.23
C PRO A 145 20.67 30.66 28.77
N ILE A 146 20.10 31.52 27.94
CA ILE A 146 20.52 31.80 26.56
C ILE A 146 21.75 32.72 26.59
N LYS A 147 22.89 32.23 26.11
CA LYS A 147 24.06 33.06 25.78
C LYS A 147 23.99 33.46 24.31
N SER A 148 23.75 34.75 24.08
CA SER A 148 23.79 35.43 22.78
C SER A 148 25.24 35.71 22.38
N GLY A 149 25.75 34.99 21.37
CA GLY A 149 27.04 35.25 20.72
C GLY A 149 26.85 36.01 19.40
N LYS A 150 27.29 37.27 19.38
CA LYS A 150 27.48 38.11 18.18
C LYS A 150 28.69 37.61 17.38
N ASN A 151 28.56 37.56 16.05
CA ASN A 151 29.61 37.73 15.02
C ASN A 151 28.94 37.54 13.64
N ALA A 152 29.38 38.08 12.51
CA ALA A 152 30.07 39.30 12.07
C ALA A 152 30.20 39.14 10.55
N LYS A 153 30.07 40.25 9.79
CA LYS A 153 30.61 40.49 8.43
C LYS A 153 30.21 39.52 7.30
N SER A 154 29.36 39.94 6.37
CA SER A 154 29.69 40.75 5.17
C SER A 154 30.76 40.11 4.28
N GLY A 155 30.31 39.49 3.19
CA GLY A 155 31.14 38.98 2.11
C GLY A 155 30.36 39.02 0.80
N THR A 156 30.28 40.22 0.22
CA THR A 156 29.85 40.48 -1.15
C THR A 156 30.82 39.77 -2.10
N THR A 157 30.32 38.94 -3.01
CA THR A 157 31.12 38.46 -4.16
C THR A 157 30.29 38.53 -5.42
N ASP A 158 30.93 39.11 -6.43
CA ASP A 158 30.38 39.63 -7.65
C ASP A 158 29.99 38.54 -8.67
N LEU A 159 28.90 38.82 -9.39
CA LEU A 159 28.57 38.21 -10.67
C LEU A 159 29.63 38.55 -11.73
N PRO A 160 29.78 37.67 -12.74
CA PRO A 160 29.79 38.18 -14.11
C PRO A 160 28.75 37.48 -15.00
N THR A 161 27.76 38.27 -15.41
CA THR A 161 26.82 38.00 -16.50
C THR A 161 27.55 38.14 -17.85
N LYS A 162 27.68 37.06 -18.62
CA LYS A 162 27.80 37.15 -20.10
C LYS A 162 27.51 35.81 -20.77
N ILE A 163 26.25 35.56 -21.11
CA ILE A 163 25.88 34.52 -22.08
C ILE A 163 25.20 35.23 -23.26
N LYS A 164 25.84 35.09 -24.43
CA LYS A 164 25.31 35.54 -25.73
C LYS A 164 24.21 34.58 -26.17
N SER A 165 23.06 35.14 -26.46
CA SER A 165 22.00 34.55 -27.27
C SER A 165 22.50 34.27 -28.69
N GLY A 166 22.30 33.05 -29.15
CA GLY A 166 22.46 32.65 -30.55
C GLY A 166 21.20 31.92 -30.98
N GLU A 167 20.39 32.60 -31.79
CA GLU A 167 19.30 32.06 -32.59
C GLU A 167 19.75 30.84 -33.40
N ASN A 168 18.91 29.80 -33.49
CA ASN A 168 18.53 29.29 -34.80
C ASN A 168 17.27 28.42 -34.74
N ASN A 169 16.29 28.88 -35.50
CA ASN A 169 15.01 28.27 -35.77
C ASN A 169 15.17 27.05 -36.67
N GLY A 170 14.54 25.94 -36.31
CA GLY A 170 14.43 24.74 -37.15
C GLY A 170 13.04 24.10 -37.01
N ALA A 171 12.10 24.56 -37.84
CA ALA A 171 10.79 23.96 -38.00
C ALA A 171 10.88 22.54 -38.60
N PRO A 172 9.89 21.67 -38.31
CA PRO A 172 9.38 20.85 -39.40
C PRO A 172 7.85 20.81 -39.51
N LYS A 173 7.49 20.95 -40.79
CA LYS A 173 6.25 20.75 -41.54
C LYS A 173 5.29 19.67 -41.03
N ASN A 174 4.02 20.06 -41.11
CA ASN A 174 2.79 19.27 -41.14
C ASN A 174 2.77 18.09 -42.15
N SER A 175 2.17 16.97 -41.73
CA SER A 175 1.39 16.03 -42.57
C SER A 175 0.45 15.24 -41.64
N LYS A 176 -0.84 15.59 -41.46
CA LYS A 176 -2.04 15.31 -42.28
C LYS A 176 -2.24 13.84 -42.71
N LEU A 177 -3.45 13.34 -42.35
CA LEU A 177 -4.21 12.18 -42.86
C LEU A 177 -3.75 10.81 -42.30
N ASN A 178 -4.61 9.87 -41.90
CA ASN A 178 -5.93 9.55 -42.44
C ASN A 178 -6.78 8.71 -41.45
N ASP A 179 -8.10 8.86 -41.58
CA ASP A 179 -9.15 8.00 -41.04
C ASP A 179 -9.01 6.51 -41.42
N LYS A 180 -9.46 5.63 -40.52
CA LYS A 180 -10.41 4.54 -40.86
C LYS A 180 -10.90 3.81 -39.60
N SER A 181 -12.16 4.05 -39.29
CA SER A 181 -12.99 3.22 -38.42
C SER A 181 -13.53 2.03 -39.22
N GLU A 182 -13.29 0.80 -38.75
CA GLU A 182 -14.02 -0.38 -39.21
C GLU A 182 -14.72 -1.05 -38.03
N SER A 183 -16.04 -0.93 -38.06
CA SER A 183 -17.01 -1.65 -37.25
C SER A 183 -17.05 -3.12 -37.66
N LEU A 184 -16.97 -4.05 -36.72
CA LEU A 184 -17.34 -5.45 -36.96
C LEU A 184 -18.44 -5.93 -36.00
N LYS A 185 -19.43 -6.54 -36.66
CA LYS A 185 -20.77 -6.92 -36.25
C LYS A 185 -20.79 -8.07 -35.24
N ALA A 186 -21.79 -7.98 -34.37
CA ALA A 186 -22.30 -9.06 -33.54
C ALA A 186 -22.79 -10.26 -34.39
N ARG A 187 -22.54 -11.47 -33.90
CA ARG A 187 -23.10 -12.73 -34.41
C ARG A 187 -23.76 -13.47 -33.25
N SER A 188 -25.09 -13.45 -33.23
CA SER A 188 -25.93 -14.29 -32.38
C SER A 188 -26.14 -15.65 -33.05
N VAL A 189 -26.02 -16.73 -32.27
CA VAL A 189 -26.45 -18.07 -32.68
C VAL A 189 -27.29 -18.67 -31.56
N SER A 190 -28.55 -18.92 -31.88
CA SER A 190 -29.54 -19.66 -31.10
C SER A 190 -29.66 -21.08 -31.65
N VAL A 191 -29.53 -22.14 -30.84
CA VAL A 191 -30.03 -23.49 -31.18
C VAL A 191 -30.40 -24.32 -29.94
N ALA A 192 -31.70 -24.64 -29.86
CA ALA A 192 -32.41 -25.89 -29.53
C ALA A 192 -32.14 -26.74 -28.25
N ASP A 193 -33.24 -26.91 -27.51
CA ASP A 193 -33.92 -28.14 -27.06
C ASP A 193 -33.20 -29.51 -27.02
N LYS A 194 -33.32 -30.18 -25.86
CA LYS A 194 -33.79 -31.58 -25.61
C LYS A 194 -33.60 -31.92 -24.11
N LYS A 195 -34.67 -32.21 -23.37
CA LYS A 195 -35.41 -33.49 -23.16
C LYS A 195 -34.82 -34.38 -22.06
N SER A 196 -35.75 -34.85 -21.22
CA SER A 196 -35.68 -35.58 -19.94
C SER A 196 -35.02 -36.96 -19.96
N THR A 197 -34.58 -37.42 -18.77
CA THR A 197 -34.90 -38.72 -18.11
C THR A 197 -34.29 -38.71 -16.69
N ALA A 198 -35.06 -38.77 -15.60
CA ALA A 198 -35.60 -39.95 -14.89
C ALA A 198 -34.62 -40.63 -13.91
N ALA A 199 -35.02 -40.59 -12.63
CA ALA A 199 -34.80 -41.51 -11.49
C ALA A 199 -33.39 -42.05 -11.16
N GLU A 200 -32.98 -41.94 -9.89
CA GLU A 200 -32.97 -43.06 -8.93
C GLU A 200 -32.52 -42.58 -7.53
N ALA A 201 -33.35 -42.83 -6.52
CA ALA A 201 -33.13 -42.40 -5.14
C ALA A 201 -32.55 -43.54 -4.32
N VAL A 202 -31.24 -43.50 -4.04
CA VAL A 202 -30.58 -44.43 -3.13
C VAL A 202 -30.55 -43.83 -1.72
N LYS A 203 -31.39 -44.37 -0.83
CA LYS A 203 -31.36 -44.10 0.62
C LYS A 203 -30.15 -44.79 1.24
N ILE A 204 -29.11 -44.03 1.57
CA ILE A 204 -27.97 -44.50 2.38
C ILE A 204 -28.24 -44.10 3.84
N GLY A 205 -28.48 -45.10 4.69
CA GLY A 205 -28.65 -44.91 6.14
C GLY A 205 -27.34 -44.47 6.79
N GLN A 206 -27.31 -43.26 7.34
CA GLN A 206 -26.19 -42.77 8.14
C GLN A 206 -26.27 -43.37 9.55
N LYS A 207 -25.38 -44.33 9.82
CA LYS A 207 -25.12 -44.89 11.14
C LYS A 207 -24.20 -43.92 11.90
N THR A 208 -24.75 -43.22 12.89
CA THR A 208 -24.01 -42.34 13.80
C THR A 208 -23.12 -43.19 14.73
N VAL A 209 -21.88 -43.44 14.31
CA VAL A 209 -20.82 -43.94 15.19
C VAL A 209 -19.99 -42.73 15.61
N SER A 210 -20.24 -42.23 16.83
CA SER A 210 -19.39 -41.22 17.48
C SER A 210 -18.02 -41.82 17.78
N PRO A 211 -16.93 -41.39 17.11
CA PRO A 211 -15.60 -41.86 17.45
C PRO A 211 -15.06 -40.95 18.55
N ASN A 212 -14.99 -41.48 19.77
CA ASN A 212 -14.31 -40.87 20.90
C ASN A 212 -12.79 -40.92 20.67
N VAL A 213 -12.29 -40.07 19.76
CA VAL A 213 -10.86 -39.93 19.47
C VAL A 213 -10.26 -39.00 20.51
N LYS A 214 -9.53 -39.57 21.48
CA LYS A 214 -8.65 -38.84 22.39
C LYS A 214 -7.61 -38.07 21.55
N LYS A 215 -7.86 -36.77 21.33
CA LYS A 215 -6.94 -35.88 20.60
C LYS A 215 -5.67 -35.69 21.42
N ASN A 216 -4.56 -36.17 20.87
CA ASN A 216 -3.23 -36.04 21.45
C ASN A 216 -2.85 -34.55 21.55
N PRO A 217 -2.51 -34.03 22.76
CA PRO A 217 -2.22 -32.60 22.96
C PRO A 217 -0.97 -32.10 22.23
N ALA A 218 -0.04 -32.99 21.87
CA ALA A 218 1.20 -32.63 21.18
C ALA A 218 0.96 -32.02 19.77
N LYS A 219 -0.04 -32.49 19.01
CA LYS A 219 -0.34 -31.97 17.66
C LYS A 219 -0.94 -30.56 17.66
N LYS A 220 -1.46 -30.08 18.79
CA LYS A 220 -2.07 -28.74 18.90
C LYS A 220 -1.02 -27.62 19.02
N ASN A 221 0.19 -27.95 19.47
CA ASN A 221 1.26 -26.97 19.65
C ASN A 221 1.99 -26.65 18.34
N GLU A 222 2.14 -27.62 17.43
CA GLU A 222 2.76 -27.38 16.12
C GLU A 222 1.90 -26.51 15.21
N SER A 223 0.58 -26.74 15.16
CA SER A 223 -0.31 -25.92 14.32
C SER A 223 -0.29 -24.44 14.73
N ASN A 224 -0.22 -24.15 16.03
CA ASN A 224 -0.16 -22.79 16.55
C ASN A 224 1.15 -22.09 16.17
N LYS A 225 2.26 -22.83 16.04
CA LYS A 225 3.55 -22.26 15.63
C LYS A 225 3.53 -21.84 14.15
N GLU A 226 2.96 -22.68 13.29
CA GLU A 226 2.86 -22.40 11.86
C GLU A 226 1.91 -21.22 11.58
N ASP A 227 0.76 -21.19 12.27
CA ASP A 227 -0.18 -20.06 12.21
C ASP A 227 0.49 -18.73 12.61
N ARG A 228 1.31 -18.74 13.67
CA ARG A 228 2.05 -17.56 14.13
C ARG A 228 3.06 -17.10 13.09
N LEU A 229 3.81 -18.03 12.50
CA LEU A 229 4.80 -17.70 11.47
C LEU A 229 4.13 -17.13 10.21
N GLN A 230 2.99 -17.69 9.81
CA GLN A 230 2.22 -17.18 8.67
C GLN A 230 1.71 -15.75 8.94
N ARG A 231 1.20 -15.47 10.14
CA ARG A 231 0.78 -14.11 10.51
C ARG A 231 1.92 -13.10 10.49
N LEU A 232 3.12 -13.50 10.93
CA LEU A 232 4.30 -12.65 10.86
C LEU A 232 4.71 -12.35 9.42
N ARG A 233 4.65 -13.35 8.53
CA ARG A 233 4.92 -13.16 7.10
C ARG A 233 3.95 -12.19 6.45
N ILE A 234 2.65 -12.33 6.74
CA ILE A 234 1.61 -11.42 6.24
C ILE A 234 1.90 -10.00 6.72
N ARG A 235 2.18 -9.80 8.01
CA ARG A 235 2.49 -8.47 8.54
C ARG A 235 3.73 -7.84 7.90
N ASN A 236 4.80 -8.62 7.72
CA ASN A 236 6.01 -8.12 7.08
C ASN A 236 5.73 -7.71 5.63
N LEU A 237 4.94 -8.52 4.90
CA LEU A 237 4.50 -8.19 3.55
C LEU A 237 3.64 -6.92 3.51
N GLU A 238 2.69 -6.75 4.45
CA GLU A 238 1.88 -5.53 4.56
C GLU A 238 2.77 -4.29 4.76
N ASN A 239 3.80 -4.37 5.60
CA ASN A 239 4.78 -3.30 5.79
C ASN A 239 5.58 -3.00 4.50
N GLU A 240 6.04 -4.03 3.79
CA GLU A 240 6.75 -3.87 2.51
C GLU A 240 5.87 -3.20 1.44
N ILE A 241 4.58 -3.55 1.41
CA ILE A 241 3.59 -2.95 0.51
C ILE A 241 3.32 -1.50 0.88
N ALA A 242 3.17 -1.18 2.17
CA ALA A 242 2.98 0.19 2.64
C ALA A 242 4.14 1.10 2.21
N GLY A 243 5.38 0.67 2.45
CA GLY A 243 6.57 1.42 2.02
C GLY A 243 6.70 1.51 0.49
N GLN A 244 6.19 0.52 -0.26
CA GLN A 244 6.11 0.63 -1.72
C GLN A 244 5.10 1.69 -2.16
N ILE A 245 3.92 1.70 -1.56
CA ILE A 245 2.84 2.64 -1.87
C ILE A 245 3.27 4.08 -1.59
N GLU A 246 3.95 4.31 -0.47
CA GLU A 246 4.51 5.62 -0.13
C GLU A 246 5.48 6.12 -1.21
N LYS A 247 6.42 5.27 -1.64
CA LYS A 247 7.37 5.64 -2.70
C LYS A 247 6.69 5.94 -4.03
N VAL A 248 5.65 5.18 -4.38
CA VAL A 248 4.83 5.44 -5.57
C VAL A 248 4.08 6.76 -5.42
N GLU A 249 3.50 7.04 -4.25
CA GLU A 249 2.81 8.29 -3.98
C GLU A 249 3.72 9.51 -4.14
N LEU A 250 4.95 9.45 -3.60
CA LEU A 250 5.96 10.49 -3.73
C LEU A 250 6.33 10.75 -5.19
N LEU A 251 6.57 9.69 -5.97
CA LEU A 251 6.83 9.78 -7.42
C LEU A 251 5.64 10.43 -8.15
N LEU A 252 4.41 9.99 -7.90
CA LEU A 252 3.24 10.55 -8.57
C LEU A 252 3.00 12.02 -8.18
N ARG A 253 3.33 12.40 -6.93
CA ARG A 253 3.30 13.80 -6.50
C ARG A 253 4.36 14.64 -7.21
N SER A 254 5.57 14.14 -7.44
CA SER A 254 6.60 14.90 -8.17
C SER A 254 6.14 15.20 -9.61
N PHE A 255 5.54 14.23 -10.31
CA PHE A 255 4.91 14.45 -11.62
C PHE A 255 3.72 15.40 -11.57
N ARG A 256 2.89 15.32 -10.52
CA ARG A 256 1.77 16.25 -10.33
C ARG A 256 2.25 17.69 -10.17
N ASN A 257 3.36 17.86 -9.45
CA ASN A 257 3.94 19.15 -9.08
C ASN A 257 4.91 19.71 -10.13
N ALA A 258 5.30 18.92 -11.14
CA ALA A 258 6.10 19.40 -12.27
C ALA A 258 5.45 20.64 -12.91
N ARG A 259 6.05 21.82 -12.68
CA ARG A 259 5.52 23.12 -13.11
C ARG A 259 5.65 23.25 -14.64
N LYS A 260 4.73 24.00 -15.25
CA LYS A 260 4.78 24.34 -16.68
C LYS A 260 5.83 25.42 -17.04
N VAL A 261 6.37 26.14 -16.04
CA VAL A 261 6.94 27.49 -16.23
C VAL A 261 8.38 27.65 -15.73
N GLU A 262 8.90 26.75 -14.90
CA GLU A 262 10.33 26.76 -14.57
C GLU A 262 11.07 25.98 -15.66
N SER A 263 12.24 26.49 -16.07
CA SER A 263 13.03 25.90 -17.15
C SER A 263 13.15 24.39 -16.95
N VAL A 264 13.05 23.63 -18.05
CA VAL A 264 13.20 22.16 -18.12
C VAL A 264 14.45 21.65 -17.38
N GLU A 265 15.37 22.54 -17.02
CA GLU A 265 16.57 22.31 -16.22
C GLU A 265 16.32 21.85 -14.77
N THR A 266 15.13 22.03 -14.16
CA THR A 266 14.93 21.63 -12.75
C THR A 266 14.22 20.29 -12.54
N PHE A 267 13.46 19.79 -13.52
CA PHE A 267 12.78 18.49 -13.40
C PHE A 267 13.60 17.38 -14.06
N ASP A 268 14.35 16.63 -13.26
CA ASP A 268 15.18 15.52 -13.74
C ASP A 268 14.32 14.29 -14.11
N VAL A 269 13.81 14.28 -15.34
CA VAL A 269 13.01 13.17 -15.87
C VAL A 269 13.81 11.86 -15.88
N ALA A 270 15.13 11.92 -16.05
CA ALA A 270 15.96 10.73 -16.08
C ALA A 270 16.01 10.06 -14.69
N TYR A 271 16.13 10.84 -13.63
CA TYR A 271 16.03 10.37 -12.25
C TYR A 271 14.67 9.71 -11.99
N GLU A 272 13.57 10.40 -12.30
CA GLU A 272 12.21 9.91 -12.02
C GLU A 272 11.87 8.64 -12.80
N LYS A 273 12.31 8.55 -14.06
CA LYS A 273 12.23 7.34 -14.88
C LYS A 273 12.99 6.17 -14.25
N GLY A 274 14.18 6.44 -13.71
CA GLY A 274 14.96 5.45 -12.98
C GLY A 274 14.21 4.92 -11.76
N GLN A 275 13.62 5.80 -10.97
CA GLN A 275 12.82 5.43 -9.79
C GLN A 275 11.57 4.64 -10.19
N ALA A 276 10.85 5.06 -11.22
CA ALA A 276 9.67 4.34 -11.72
C ALA A 276 9.97 2.90 -12.14
N ARG A 277 11.12 2.64 -12.78
CA ARG A 277 11.56 1.29 -13.15
C ARG A 277 11.81 0.40 -11.94
N LYS A 278 12.54 0.92 -10.94
CA LYS A 278 12.78 0.20 -9.68
C LYS A 278 11.47 -0.12 -8.96
N LEU A 279 10.56 0.86 -8.91
CA LEU A 279 9.26 0.68 -8.30
C LEU A 279 8.40 -0.33 -9.07
N LEU A 280 8.45 -0.32 -10.41
CA LEU A 280 7.71 -1.27 -11.24
C LEU A 280 8.15 -2.71 -10.99
N GLU A 281 9.47 -2.97 -10.93
CA GLU A 281 10.02 -4.31 -10.65
C GLU A 281 9.54 -4.82 -9.28
N LYS A 282 9.64 -3.98 -8.25
CA LYS A 282 9.17 -4.34 -6.90
C LYS A 282 7.65 -4.51 -6.83
N ASN A 283 6.89 -3.69 -7.55
CA ASN A 283 5.44 -3.74 -7.61
C ASN A 283 4.94 -5.09 -8.16
N VAL A 284 5.51 -5.58 -9.27
CA VAL A 284 5.11 -6.88 -9.86
C VAL A 284 5.27 -8.02 -8.84
N ARG A 285 6.39 -8.04 -8.11
CA ARG A 285 6.62 -9.04 -7.05
C ARG A 285 5.60 -8.90 -5.92
N LEU A 286 5.42 -7.70 -5.38
CA LEU A 286 4.52 -7.46 -4.25
C LEU A 286 3.06 -7.77 -4.60
N ARG A 287 2.63 -7.54 -5.84
CA ARG A 287 1.29 -7.92 -6.29
C ARG A 287 1.09 -9.44 -6.27
N LEU A 288 2.05 -10.20 -6.80
CA LEU A 288 1.99 -11.67 -6.76
C LEU A 288 1.99 -12.19 -5.32
N ASP A 289 2.80 -11.60 -4.44
CA ASP A 289 2.81 -11.94 -3.02
C ASP A 289 1.45 -11.59 -2.37
N ALA A 290 0.90 -10.39 -2.63
CA ALA A 290 -0.41 -9.99 -2.12
C ALA A 290 -1.53 -10.94 -2.57
N GLU A 291 -1.55 -11.36 -3.83
CA GLU A 291 -2.49 -12.36 -4.37
C GLU A 291 -2.32 -13.71 -3.65
N ASN A 292 -1.09 -14.19 -3.50
CA ASN A 292 -0.77 -15.46 -2.82
C ASN A 292 -1.22 -15.48 -1.35
N PHE A 293 -1.12 -14.34 -0.66
CA PHE A 293 -1.54 -14.19 0.74
C PHE A 293 -3.02 -13.74 0.89
N GLY A 294 -3.72 -13.46 -0.23
CA GLY A 294 -5.13 -13.05 -0.22
C GLY A 294 -5.38 -11.62 0.27
N ILE A 295 -4.40 -10.72 0.11
CA ILE A 295 -4.49 -9.31 0.51
C ILE A 295 -5.09 -8.49 -0.65
N ALA A 296 -6.38 -8.70 -0.92
CA ALA A 296 -7.05 -8.19 -2.12
C ALA A 296 -6.98 -6.65 -2.29
N CYS A 297 -7.05 -5.88 -1.20
CA CYS A 297 -6.95 -4.42 -1.24
C CYS A 297 -5.58 -3.95 -1.76
N ALA A 298 -4.51 -4.60 -1.28
CA ALA A 298 -3.15 -4.31 -1.73
C ALA A 298 -2.94 -4.67 -3.20
N GLU A 299 -3.40 -5.86 -3.60
CA GLU A 299 -3.31 -6.34 -4.98
C GLU A 299 -3.99 -5.37 -5.96
N GLU A 300 -5.22 -4.94 -5.65
CA GLU A 300 -5.98 -4.00 -6.48
C GLU A 300 -5.24 -2.65 -6.59
N LEU A 301 -4.75 -2.12 -5.47
CA LEU A 301 -4.06 -0.83 -5.44
C LEU A 301 -2.74 -0.87 -6.22
N LEU A 302 -1.94 -1.93 -6.02
CA LEU A 302 -0.69 -2.18 -6.74
C LEU A 302 -0.91 -2.32 -8.26
N SER A 303 -2.00 -3.01 -8.65
CA SER A 303 -2.43 -3.12 -10.05
C SER A 303 -2.86 -1.77 -10.64
N ARG A 304 -3.54 -0.93 -9.86
CA ARG A 304 -4.01 0.38 -10.32
C ARG A 304 -2.88 1.39 -10.55
N VAL A 305 -1.78 1.29 -9.81
CA VAL A 305 -0.61 2.17 -10.00
C VAL A 305 0.34 1.71 -11.11
N GLU A 306 0.31 0.44 -11.50
CA GLU A 306 1.20 -0.13 -12.52
C GLU A 306 1.19 0.64 -13.86
N PRO A 307 0.04 1.06 -14.44
CA PRO A 307 0.04 1.82 -15.69
C PRO A 307 0.82 3.14 -15.60
N TYR A 308 0.79 3.81 -14.45
CA TYR A 308 1.53 5.06 -14.24
C TYR A 308 3.03 4.83 -14.18
N LEU A 309 3.44 3.80 -13.44
CA LEU A 309 4.85 3.41 -13.36
C LEU A 309 5.39 3.02 -14.74
N LEU A 310 4.61 2.28 -15.53
CA LEU A 310 4.96 1.92 -16.90
C LEU A 310 5.11 3.15 -17.79
N ASP A 311 4.16 4.08 -17.75
CA ASP A 311 4.21 5.30 -18.57
C ASP A 311 5.44 6.15 -18.23
N ILE A 312 5.74 6.33 -16.94
CA ILE A 312 6.92 7.08 -16.48
C ILE A 312 8.22 6.35 -16.83
N ALA A 313 8.29 5.03 -16.60
CA ALA A 313 9.46 4.21 -16.91
C ALA A 313 9.83 4.18 -18.40
N ASN A 314 8.83 4.42 -19.26
CA ASN A 314 8.95 4.45 -20.71
C ASN A 314 9.13 5.85 -21.31
N LEU A 315 9.19 6.90 -20.48
CA LEU A 315 9.53 8.24 -20.97
C LEU A 315 10.91 8.27 -21.63
N GLU A 316 11.07 9.13 -22.64
CA GLU A 316 12.39 9.43 -23.20
C GLU A 316 13.24 10.21 -22.18
N ASN A 317 14.56 10.28 -22.37
CA ASN A 317 15.42 11.03 -21.45
C ASN A 317 15.20 12.56 -21.55
N ASN A 318 14.69 13.02 -22.69
CA ASN A 318 14.25 14.39 -22.91
C ASN A 318 12.86 14.36 -23.56
N PRO A 319 11.82 13.98 -22.80
CA PRO A 319 10.49 13.80 -23.38
C PRO A 319 9.90 15.13 -23.78
N ALA A 320 9.08 15.12 -24.84
CA ALA A 320 8.29 16.30 -25.21
C ALA A 320 7.44 16.74 -24.01
N PRO A 321 7.32 18.07 -23.73
CA PRO A 321 6.54 18.59 -22.60
C PRO A 321 5.11 18.04 -22.54
N ASP A 322 4.49 17.84 -23.70
CA ASP A 322 3.13 17.30 -23.81
C ASP A 322 2.99 15.89 -23.20
N LYS A 323 4.02 15.02 -23.33
CA LYS A 323 4.00 13.67 -22.74
C LYS A 323 3.98 13.71 -21.21
N VAL A 324 4.78 14.62 -20.62
CA VAL A 324 4.82 14.81 -19.16
C VAL A 324 3.50 15.41 -18.68
N LEU A 325 2.93 16.33 -19.45
CA LEU A 325 1.61 16.91 -19.18
C LEU A 325 0.48 15.87 -19.23
N ASP A 326 0.51 14.94 -20.19
CA ASP A 326 -0.49 13.87 -20.30
C ASP A 326 -0.47 12.94 -19.08
N ILE A 327 0.73 12.59 -18.58
CA ILE A 327 0.89 11.81 -17.34
C ILE A 327 0.35 12.61 -16.15
N ARG A 328 0.75 13.89 -16.03
CA ARG A 328 0.32 14.79 -14.96
C ARG A 328 -1.21 14.92 -14.89
N GLU A 329 -1.87 15.15 -16.02
CA GLU A 329 -3.33 15.28 -16.07
C GLU A 329 -4.02 13.96 -15.71
N ARG A 330 -3.50 12.81 -16.13
CA ARG A 330 -4.06 11.51 -15.70
C ARG A 330 -3.92 11.29 -14.20
N VAL A 331 -2.75 11.56 -13.62
CA VAL A 331 -2.52 11.48 -12.17
C VAL A 331 -3.48 12.37 -11.41
N LYS A 332 -3.73 13.59 -11.91
CA LYS A 332 -4.68 14.54 -11.33
C LYS A 332 -6.13 14.07 -11.42
N ASN A 333 -6.54 13.55 -12.58
CA ASN A 333 -7.95 13.23 -12.86
C ASN A 333 -8.42 11.91 -12.23
N GLN A 334 -7.55 10.92 -12.05
CA GLN A 334 -7.97 9.59 -11.58
C GLN A 334 -7.95 9.42 -10.06
N SER A 335 -7.71 10.49 -9.30
CA SER A 335 -7.65 10.48 -7.82
C SER A 335 -6.79 9.34 -7.25
N ILE A 336 -5.76 8.92 -8.00
CA ILE A 336 -4.90 7.79 -7.65
C ILE A 336 -4.11 8.08 -6.38
N ILE A 337 -3.61 9.31 -6.23
CA ILE A 337 -2.90 9.76 -5.01
C ILE A 337 -3.80 9.63 -3.77
N ALA A 338 -5.08 10.02 -3.88
CA ALA A 338 -6.01 9.89 -2.75
C ALA A 338 -6.30 8.41 -2.41
N SER A 339 -6.27 7.52 -3.41
CA SER A 339 -6.41 6.08 -3.17
C SER A 339 -5.18 5.49 -2.46
N LEU A 340 -3.98 6.02 -2.75
CA LEU A 340 -2.74 5.61 -2.09
C LEU A 340 -2.67 6.05 -0.63
N GLN A 341 -3.18 7.23 -0.30
CA GLN A 341 -3.22 7.76 1.07
C GLN A 341 -4.15 7.01 2.04
N ILE A 342 -5.07 6.19 1.52
CA ILE A 342 -6.04 5.45 2.34
C ILE A 342 -5.50 4.09 2.79
N TYR A 343 -4.50 3.57 2.08
CA TYR A 343 -3.83 2.33 2.42
C TYR A 343 -2.88 2.53 3.59
#